data_AF-A0A7W7G0E2-F1
#
_entry.id   AF-A0A7W7G0E2-F1
#
_cell.length_a   1.000
_cell.length_b   1.000
_cell.length_c   1.000
_cell.angle_alpha   90.00
_cell.angle_beta   90.00
_cell.angle_gamma   90.00
#
_symmetry.space_group_name_H-M   'P 1'
#
loop_
_entity.id
_entity.type
_entity.pdbx_description
1 polymer ?
#
loop_
_entity_poly.entity_id
_entity_poly.type
_entity_poly.pdbx_seq_one_letter_code
_entity_poly.pdbx_strand_id
1 'polypeptide(L)'
;MTGNMTGGLDESVRTHLAKLFTLIHTLDDPDVAELARAEMPRLISALKLVLDAHEPDEYGHCRQCQPGKRRHRLPFEPCRAYDSAQRFLAVERGLPQMLVQAQHSAFADNRPRHALH
;
A
#
# COMPACT_ATOMS: atom_id res chain seq x y z
N MET A 1 -4.47 31.68 16.62
CA MET A 1 -4.71 30.26 16.94
C MET A 1 -4.93 29.49 15.64
N THR A 2 -3.84 29.14 14.94
CA THR A 2 -3.89 28.30 13.74
C THR A 2 -3.57 26.87 14.16
N GLY A 3 -4.58 26.14 14.61
CA GLY A 3 -4.45 24.68 14.74
C GLY A 3 -4.17 24.13 13.34
N ASN A 4 -3.04 23.43 13.19
CA ASN A 4 -2.60 22.84 11.93
C ASN A 4 -3.74 22.03 11.30
N MET A 5 -4.29 22.50 10.19
CA MET A 5 -5.25 21.78 9.35
C MET A 5 -4.75 20.36 8.99
N THR A 6 -3.44 20.17 8.90
CA THR A 6 -2.78 18.88 8.68
C THR A 6 -2.79 17.94 9.89
N GLY A 7 -2.81 18.46 11.12
CA GLY A 7 -2.91 17.65 12.34
C GLY A 7 -4.26 16.96 12.47
N GLY A 8 -5.33 17.61 12.00
CA GLY A 8 -6.66 16.99 11.94
C GLY A 8 -6.77 15.87 10.91
N LEU A 9 -6.07 15.99 9.77
CA LEU A 9 -6.06 14.95 8.74
C LEU A 9 -5.35 13.68 9.21
N ASP A 10 -4.18 13.82 9.84
CA ASP A 10 -3.41 12.69 10.38
C ASP A 10 -4.20 11.94 11.47
N GLU A 11 -4.84 12.68 12.39
CA GLU A 11 -5.66 12.10 13.45
C GLU A 11 -6.92 11.39 12.90
N SER A 12 -7.61 12.01 11.94
CA SER A 12 -8.79 11.40 11.32
C SER A 12 -8.48 10.08 10.63
N VAL A 13 -7.36 10.00 9.91
CA VAL A 13 -6.92 8.76 9.25
C VAL A 13 -6.58 7.69 10.29
N ARG A 14 -5.81 8.04 11.33
CA ARG A 14 -5.44 7.08 12.39
C ARG A 14 -6.66 6.58 13.16
N THR A 15 -7.57 7.47 13.52
CA THR A 15 -8.82 7.11 14.20
C THR A 15 -9.66 6.18 13.34
N HIS A 16 -9.78 6.44 12.04
CA HIS A 16 -10.53 5.56 11.13
C HIS A 16 -9.92 4.16 11.07
N LEU A 17 -8.60 4.06 10.88
CA LEU A 17 -7.90 2.77 10.84
C LEU A 17 -8.02 1.99 12.16
N ALA A 18 -7.88 2.68 13.30
CA ALA A 18 -8.06 2.06 14.61
C ALA A 18 -9.50 1.55 14.80
N LYS A 19 -10.50 2.31 14.36
CA LYS A 19 -11.91 1.90 14.41
C LYS A 19 -12.15 0.65 13.57
N LEU A 20 -11.65 0.59 12.33
CA LEU A 20 -11.78 -0.60 11.50
C LEU A 20 -11.13 -1.81 12.17
N PHE A 21 -9.93 -1.64 12.73
CA PHE A 21 -9.23 -2.69 13.46
C PHE A 21 -10.03 -3.19 14.68
N THR A 22 -10.64 -2.30 15.46
CA THR A 22 -11.51 -2.71 16.57
C THR A 22 -12.72 -3.48 16.05
N LEU A 23 -13.42 -2.97 15.04
CA LEU A 23 -14.65 -3.57 14.54
C LEU A 23 -14.44 -5.00 14.00
N ILE A 24 -13.37 -5.23 13.23
CA ILE A 24 -13.09 -6.58 12.70
C ILE A 24 -12.80 -7.62 13.79
N HIS A 25 -12.44 -7.20 15.01
CA HIS A 25 -12.15 -8.08 16.14
C HIS A 25 -13.33 -8.23 17.11
N THR A 26 -14.36 -7.39 16.99
CA THR A 26 -15.52 -7.40 17.90
C THR A 26 -16.81 -7.87 17.26
N LEU A 27 -16.92 -7.78 15.93
CA LEU A 27 -18.11 -8.16 15.18
C LEU A 27 -18.10 -9.65 14.83
N ASP A 28 -19.30 -10.19 14.58
CA ASP A 28 -19.46 -11.55 14.05
C ASP A 28 -19.10 -11.62 12.56
N ASP A 29 -18.75 -12.81 12.07
CA ASP A 29 -18.28 -13.03 10.69
C ASP A 29 -19.14 -12.40 9.57
N PRO A 30 -20.50 -12.44 9.63
CA PRO A 30 -21.33 -11.80 8.60
C PRO A 30 -21.15 -10.28 8.55
N ASP A 31 -21.06 -9.64 9.73
CA ASP A 31 -20.89 -8.20 9.87
C ASP A 31 -19.48 -7.77 9.45
N VAL A 32 -18.46 -8.59 9.76
CA VAL A 32 -17.10 -8.39 9.27
C VAL A 32 -17.05 -8.46 7.74
N ALA A 33 -17.77 -9.40 7.13
CA ALA A 33 -17.82 -9.52 5.67
C ALA A 33 -18.49 -8.31 5.01
N GLU A 34 -19.55 -7.76 5.61
CA GLU A 34 -20.19 -6.53 5.13
C GLU A 34 -19.27 -5.31 5.28
N LEU A 35 -18.66 -5.15 6.45
CA LEU A 35 -17.68 -4.11 6.72
C LEU A 35 -16.51 -4.16 5.73
N ALA A 36 -15.96 -5.36 5.48
CA ALA A 36 -14.88 -5.55 4.52
C ALA A 36 -15.30 -5.18 3.10
N ARG A 37 -16.50 -5.58 2.64
CA ARG A 37 -17.00 -5.18 1.31
C ARG A 37 -17.11 -3.67 1.16
N ALA A 38 -17.52 -2.96 2.21
CA ALA A 38 -17.65 -1.51 2.20
C ALA A 38 -16.29 -0.79 2.23
N GLU A 39 -15.34 -1.27 3.04
CA GLU A 39 -14.12 -0.53 3.37
C GLU A 39 -12.90 -0.96 2.53
N MET A 40 -12.79 -2.23 2.13
CA MET A 40 -11.65 -2.73 1.36
C MET A 40 -11.41 -1.97 0.05
N PRO A 41 -12.44 -1.64 -0.77
CA PRO A 41 -12.21 -0.86 -1.99
C PRO A 41 -11.57 0.51 -1.72
N ARG A 42 -11.94 1.14 -0.60
CA ARG A 42 -11.41 2.46 -0.18
C ARG A 42 -9.97 2.35 0.29
N LEU A 43 -9.67 1.33 1.12
CA LEU A 43 -8.30 1.06 1.58
C LEU A 43 -7.35 0.72 0.42
N ILE A 44 -7.80 -0.11 -0.54
CA ILE A 44 -7.02 -0.43 -1.74
C ILE A 44 -6.78 0.84 -2.57
N SER A 45 -7.79 1.68 -2.75
CA SER A 45 -7.66 2.93 -3.50
C SER A 45 -6.70 3.92 -2.84
N ALA A 46 -6.78 4.07 -1.51
CA ALA A 46 -5.87 4.90 -0.74
C ALA A 46 -4.43 4.39 -0.83
N LEU A 47 -4.22 3.07 -0.72
CA LEU A 47 -2.89 2.47 -0.87
C LEU A 47 -2.34 2.69 -2.28
N LYS A 48 -3.13 2.46 -3.33
CA LYS A 48 -2.72 2.73 -4.72
C LYS A 48 -2.26 4.17 -4.89
N LEU A 49 -3.05 5.13 -4.41
CA LEU A 49 -2.71 6.55 -4.48
C LEU A 49 -1.38 6.87 -3.76
N VAL A 50 -1.11 6.24 -2.63
CA VAL A 50 0.18 6.37 -1.93
C VAL A 50 1.32 5.75 -2.75
N LEU A 51 1.14 4.55 -3.30
CA LEU A 51 2.17 3.87 -4.10
C LEU A 51 2.47 4.60 -5.41
N ASP A 52 1.45 5.08 -6.11
CA ASP A 52 1.54 5.89 -7.33
C ASP A 52 2.28 7.20 -7.07
N ALA A 53 2.20 7.74 -5.85
CA ALA A 53 2.97 8.93 -5.51
C ALA A 53 4.47 8.64 -5.36
N HIS A 54 4.87 7.39 -5.12
CA HIS A 54 6.26 7.01 -4.87
C HIS A 54 7.04 6.61 -6.12
N GLU A 55 6.47 5.94 -7.13
CA GLU A 55 7.15 5.57 -8.40
C GLU A 55 8.65 5.19 -8.24
N PRO A 56 8.97 4.04 -7.63
CA PRO A 56 10.36 3.61 -7.46
C PRO A 56 11.05 3.34 -8.81
N ASP A 57 12.34 3.68 -8.91
CA ASP A 57 13.20 3.34 -10.04
C ASP A 57 13.56 1.85 -10.07
N GLU A 58 14.31 1.42 -11.09
CA GLU A 58 14.74 0.02 -11.29
C GLU A 58 15.51 -0.57 -10.10
N TYR A 59 16.08 0.28 -9.26
CA TYR A 59 16.81 -0.12 -8.06
C TYR A 59 15.95 -0.03 -6.79
N GLY A 60 14.68 0.35 -6.91
CA GLY A 60 13.72 0.44 -5.80
C GLY A 60 13.63 1.80 -5.11
N HIS A 61 14.17 2.89 -5.67
CA HIS A 61 14.18 4.21 -5.02
C HIS A 61 13.12 5.15 -5.55
N CYS A 62 12.47 5.87 -4.63
CA CYS A 62 11.58 6.97 -4.98
C CYS A 62 12.18 8.33 -4.63
N ARG A 63 11.76 9.37 -5.37
CA ARG A 63 12.11 10.76 -5.06
C ARG A 63 11.46 11.29 -3.78
N GLN A 64 10.35 10.68 -3.36
CA GLN A 64 9.65 11.02 -2.12
C GLN A 64 10.44 10.63 -0.87
N CYS A 65 11.01 9.41 -0.82
CA CYS A 65 11.84 8.99 0.32
C CYS A 65 13.24 9.59 0.27
N GLN A 66 13.79 9.84 -0.93
CA GLN A 66 15.13 10.42 -1.10
C GLN A 66 15.10 11.62 -2.06
N PRO A 67 14.80 12.83 -1.56
CA PRO A 67 14.83 14.05 -2.37
C PRO A 67 16.24 14.35 -2.88
N GLY A 68 16.39 14.80 -4.13
CA GLY A 68 17.67 14.80 -4.88
C GLY A 68 18.91 15.38 -4.18
N LYS A 69 18.76 16.36 -3.27
CA LYS A 69 19.90 16.91 -2.50
C LYS A 69 20.46 15.96 -1.43
N ARG A 70 19.71 14.91 -1.07
CA ARG A 70 20.08 13.92 -0.05
C ARG A 70 20.53 12.56 -0.63
N ARG A 71 20.35 12.33 -1.95
CA ARG A 71 20.74 11.07 -2.61
C ARG A 71 22.22 10.72 -2.47
N HIS A 72 23.10 11.72 -2.39
CA HIS A 72 24.55 11.49 -2.25
C HIS A 72 25.04 11.40 -0.79
N ARG A 73 24.18 11.68 0.20
CA ARG A 73 24.57 11.75 1.62
C ARG A 73 23.91 10.70 2.50
N LEU A 74 22.85 10.04 2.02
CA LEU A 74 22.14 9.03 2.78
C LEU A 74 22.50 7.64 2.29
N PRO A 75 22.47 6.63 3.18
CA PRO A 75 22.51 5.24 2.76
C PRO A 75 21.42 4.97 1.72
N PHE A 76 21.73 4.06 0.80
CA PHE A 76 20.78 3.53 -0.17
C PHE A 76 19.66 2.80 0.59
N GLU A 77 18.45 3.33 0.53
CA GLU A 77 17.30 2.82 1.28
C GLU A 77 16.16 2.55 0.30
N PRO A 78 15.55 1.36 0.32
CA PRO A 78 14.42 1.05 -0.55
C PRO A 78 13.26 2.01 -0.28
N CYS A 79 12.40 2.19 -1.28
CA CYS A 79 11.19 2.98 -1.14
C CYS A 79 10.34 2.46 0.03
N ARG A 80 10.20 3.27 1.09
CA ARG A 80 9.51 2.87 2.34
C ARG A 80 8.07 2.43 2.12
N ALA A 81 7.35 3.07 1.20
CA ALA A 81 5.96 2.71 0.89
C ALA A 81 5.84 1.31 0.28
N TYR A 82 6.66 1.00 -0.72
CA TYR A 82 6.71 -0.30 -1.39
C TYR A 82 7.29 -1.41 -0.50
N ASP A 83 8.35 -1.13 0.26
CA ASP A 83 8.90 -2.08 1.23
C ASP A 83 7.86 -2.44 2.32
N SER A 84 7.11 -1.44 2.82
CA SER A 84 6.02 -1.69 3.76
C SER A 84 4.90 -2.51 3.12
N ALA A 85 4.44 -2.11 1.93
CA ALA A 85 3.41 -2.85 1.19
C ALA A 85 3.82 -4.31 0.94
N GLN A 86 5.07 -4.55 0.50
CA GLN A 86 5.61 -5.89 0.31
C GLN A 86 5.55 -6.71 1.61
N ARG A 87 6.00 -6.16 2.73
CA ARG A 87 6.03 -6.88 4.02
C ARG A 87 4.65 -7.30 4.51
N PHE A 88 3.64 -6.45 4.30
CA PHE A 88 2.29 -6.68 4.83
C PHE A 88 1.35 -7.35 3.83
N LEU A 89 1.60 -7.24 2.52
CA LEU A 89 0.75 -7.83 1.48
C LEU A 89 1.35 -9.09 0.86
N ALA A 90 2.68 -9.21 0.75
CA ALA A 90 3.33 -10.38 0.15
C ALA A 90 3.46 -11.57 1.11
N VAL A 91 2.72 -11.57 2.22
CA VAL A 91 2.54 -12.75 3.05
C VAL A 91 1.58 -13.70 2.33
N GLU A 92 2.08 -14.37 1.29
CA GLU A 92 1.43 -15.52 0.64
C GLU A 92 1.30 -16.74 1.59
N ARG A 93 1.56 -16.61 2.90
CA ARG A 93 1.48 -17.73 3.87
C ARG A 93 0.08 -17.94 4.45
N GLY A 94 -0.95 -17.81 3.62
CA GLY A 94 -2.34 -18.05 4.07
C GLY A 94 -3.43 -17.99 3.00
N LEU A 95 -3.13 -17.59 1.77
CA LEU A 95 -4.12 -17.63 0.68
C LEU A 95 -4.20 -19.06 0.10
N PRO A 96 -5.41 -19.59 -0.16
CA PRO A 96 -5.57 -20.82 -0.93
C PRO A 96 -4.84 -20.70 -2.27
N GLN A 97 -4.03 -21.70 -2.63
CA GLN A 97 -3.14 -21.69 -3.81
C GLN A 97 -3.82 -21.31 -5.13
N MET A 98 -5.14 -21.55 -5.25
CA MET A 98 -5.95 -21.11 -6.40
C MET A 98 -5.94 -19.58 -6.63
N LEU A 99 -5.90 -18.75 -5.58
CA LEU A 99 -5.90 -17.28 -5.72
C LEU A 99 -4.52 -16.74 -6.14
N VAL A 100 -3.44 -17.37 -5.66
CA VAL A 100 -2.05 -17.02 -5.98
C VAL A 100 -1.78 -17.23 -7.49
N GLN A 101 -2.31 -18.31 -8.07
CA GLN A 101 -2.16 -18.61 -9.51
C GLN A 101 -2.90 -17.62 -10.43
N ALA A 102 -4.05 -17.12 -10.01
CA ALA A 102 -4.81 -16.11 -10.77
C ALA A 102 -4.07 -14.77 -10.84
N GLN A 103 -3.37 -14.39 -9.76
CA GLN A 103 -2.59 -13.15 -9.70
C GLN A 103 -1.34 -13.22 -10.57
N HIS A 104 -0.57 -14.32 -10.53
CA HIS A 104 0.62 -14.48 -11.37
C HIS A 104 0.32 -14.46 -12.88
N SER A 105 -0.83 -14.99 -13.28
CA SER A 105 -1.27 -14.98 -14.68
C SER A 105 -1.60 -13.55 -15.15
N ALA A 106 -2.22 -12.73 -14.30
CA ALA A 106 -2.55 -11.34 -14.61
C ALA A 106 -1.32 -10.40 -14.67
N PHE A 107 -0.27 -10.69 -13.89
CA PHE A 107 0.98 -9.91 -13.91
C PHE A 107 1.90 -10.28 -15.09
N ALA A 108 1.86 -11.52 -15.59
CA ALA A 108 2.67 -11.94 -16.74
C ALA A 108 2.23 -11.28 -18.06
N ASP A 109 0.94 -10.97 -18.20
CA ASP A 109 0.37 -10.35 -19.42
C ASP A 109 0.63 -8.84 -19.54
N ASN A 110 1.04 -8.16 -18.47
CA ASN A 110 1.15 -6.69 -18.44
C ASN A 110 2.59 -6.15 -18.55
N ARG A 111 3.56 -6.99 -18.98
CA ARG A 111 4.93 -6.54 -19.24
C ARG A 111 5.00 -5.89 -20.63
N PRO A 112 5.33 -4.60 -20.76
CA PRO A 112 5.48 -3.97 -22.06
C PRO A 112 6.62 -4.65 -22.83
N ARG A 113 6.30 -5.19 -24.00
CA ARG A 113 7.27 -5.70 -24.98
C ARG A 113 8.00 -4.51 -25.59
N HIS A 114 9.03 -4.00 -24.90
CA HIS A 114 9.96 -3.09 -25.55
C HIS A 114 10.79 -3.87 -26.57
N ALA A 115 10.60 -3.49 -27.83
CA ALA A 115 11.22 -4.05 -29.01
C ALA A 115 12.74 -3.86 -28.97
N LEU A 116 13.46 -4.94 -29.27
CA LEU A 116 14.87 -4.91 -29.65
C LEU A 116 14.98 -4.25 -31.03
N HIS A 117 15.65 -3.12 -31.12
CA HIS A 117 16.34 -2.66 -32.33
C HIS A 117 17.53 -1.78 -31.94
#